data_AF-A0AAW5WNN6-F1
#
_entry.id   AF-A0AAW5WNN6-F1
#
_cell.length_a   1.000
_cell.length_b   1.000
_cell.length_c   1.000
_cell.angle_alpha   90.00
_cell.angle_beta   90.00
_cell.angle_gamma   90.00
#
_symmetry.space_group_name_H-M   'P 1'
#
loop_
_entity.id
_entity.type
_entity.pdbx_description
1 polymer ?
#
loop_
_entity_poly.entity_id
_entity_poly.type
_entity_poly.pdbx_seq_one_letter_code
_entity_poly.pdbx_strand_id
1 'polypeptide(L)'
;MKNKKIKGLLLVVLSSLFILIGCSGSPKIQGKWNVQDVRGEQTTIEIKEKTIIINEEEYKYTQNAVGFKNGVSYYGLTRKDNGKIFSIVFPEKDKNVAIMLIPDSDEDYLTGSMLFAMNRKEKPDYKKYAEKYFNVK
;
A
#
# COMPACT_ATOMS: atom_id res chain seq x y z
N MET A 1 13.66 48.65 -37.66
CA MET A 1 12.48 47.76 -37.61
C MET A 1 12.57 46.87 -36.39
N LYS A 2 11.50 46.79 -35.61
CA LYS A 2 11.36 46.00 -34.38
C LYS A 2 11.17 44.51 -34.68
N ASN A 3 11.35 43.71 -33.62
CA ASN A 3 10.69 42.42 -33.29
C ASN A 3 11.57 41.18 -33.51
N LYS A 4 11.59 40.16 -32.65
CA LYS A 4 11.12 39.93 -31.26
C LYS A 4 11.84 38.64 -30.86
N LYS A 5 12.42 38.58 -29.65
CA LYS A 5 13.07 37.38 -29.11
C LYS A 5 12.01 36.29 -28.90
N ILE A 6 12.09 35.18 -29.64
CA ILE A 6 11.26 34.00 -29.38
C ILE A 6 11.94 33.20 -28.28
N LYS A 7 11.54 33.44 -27.04
CA LYS A 7 11.85 32.56 -25.91
C LYS A 7 10.95 31.32 -26.05
N GLY A 8 11.46 30.28 -26.72
CA GLY A 8 10.82 28.98 -26.75
C GLY A 8 10.97 28.32 -25.38
N LEU A 9 9.93 28.42 -24.56
CA LEU A 9 9.74 27.60 -23.36
C LEU A 9 9.53 26.15 -23.84
N LEU A 10 10.61 25.36 -23.87
CA LEU A 10 10.49 23.92 -24.11
C LEU A 10 9.86 23.32 -22.86
N LEU A 11 8.60 22.93 -23.00
CA LEU A 11 7.81 22.20 -22.02
C LEU A 11 8.58 20.92 -21.66
N VAL A 12 9.22 20.91 -20.48
CA VAL A 12 9.75 19.68 -19.89
C VAL A 12 8.53 18.83 -19.56
N VAL A 13 8.16 17.96 -20.49
CA VAL A 13 7.29 16.82 -20.19
C VAL A 13 8.10 15.98 -19.23
N LEU A 14 7.91 16.23 -17.93
CA LEU A 14 8.32 15.37 -16.85
C LEU A 14 7.46 14.10 -17.00
N SER A 15 7.78 13.30 -18.01
CA SER A 15 7.37 11.91 -18.08
C SER A 15 8.08 11.27 -16.89
N SER A 16 7.41 11.30 -15.75
CA SER A 16 7.72 10.51 -14.58
C SER A 16 7.67 9.08 -15.04
N LEU A 17 8.81 8.63 -15.56
CA LEU A 17 9.11 7.26 -15.88
C LEU A 17 8.97 6.54 -14.54
N PHE A 18 7.79 5.98 -14.28
CA PHE A 18 7.58 5.01 -13.24
C PHE A 18 8.43 3.82 -13.63
N ILE A 19 9.68 3.83 -13.20
CA ILE A 19 10.56 2.69 -13.42
C ILE A 19 9.94 1.58 -12.57
N LEU A 20 9.19 0.68 -13.22
CA LEU A 20 8.64 -0.56 -12.65
C LEU A 20 9.78 -1.56 -12.38
N ILE A 21 10.87 -1.10 -11.79
CA ILE A 21 11.82 -2.01 -11.16
C ILE A 21 11.04 -2.56 -9.98
N GLY A 22 10.63 -3.83 -10.06
CA GLY A 22 10.07 -4.54 -8.92
C GLY A 22 11.13 -4.59 -7.83
N CYS A 23 11.19 -3.56 -7.01
CA CYS A 23 12.08 -3.49 -5.86
C CYS A 23 11.66 -4.58 -4.87
N SER A 24 12.64 -5.06 -4.12
CA SER A 24 12.38 -5.84 -2.91
C SER A 24 11.38 -5.09 -2.01
N GLY A 25 10.52 -5.85 -1.33
CA GLY A 25 9.52 -5.29 -0.43
C GLY A 25 10.16 -4.51 0.71
N SER A 26 9.59 -3.36 1.04
CA SER A 26 10.15 -2.44 2.04
C SER A 26 10.29 -3.11 3.41
N PRO A 27 11.44 -2.96 4.11
CA PRO A 27 11.60 -3.47 5.48
C PRO A 27 10.49 -3.02 6.44
N LYS A 28 9.86 -1.87 6.18
CA LYS A 28 8.79 -1.28 6.99
C LYS A 28 7.50 -2.12 7.04
N ILE A 29 7.19 -2.88 6.00
CA ILE A 29 6.01 -3.79 5.96
C ILE A 29 6.35 -5.21 6.43
N GLN A 30 7.63 -5.57 6.44
CA GLN A 30 8.07 -6.93 6.76
C GLN A 30 7.83 -7.31 8.23
N GLY A 31 7.74 -8.60 8.50
CA GLY A 31 7.52 -9.20 9.81
C GLY A 31 6.13 -9.81 9.96
N LYS A 32 5.82 -10.24 11.18
CA LYS A 32 4.55 -10.87 11.54
C LYS A 32 3.50 -9.83 11.92
N TRP A 33 2.27 -10.09 11.51
CA TRP A 33 1.11 -9.24 11.72
C TRP A 33 -0.04 -10.10 12.20
N ASN A 34 -0.62 -9.76 13.34
CA ASN A 34 -1.96 -10.23 13.69
C ASN A 34 -2.95 -9.50 12.79
N VAL A 35 -3.89 -10.23 12.20
CA VAL A 35 -4.88 -9.64 11.31
C VAL A 35 -6.28 -10.12 11.63
N GLN A 36 -7.26 -9.27 11.37
CA GLN A 36 -8.68 -9.64 11.37
C GLN A 36 -9.31 -9.26 10.03
N ASP A 37 -10.07 -10.18 9.46
CA ASP A 37 -10.84 -9.96 8.22
C ASP A 37 -12.26 -9.40 8.50
N VAL A 38 -13.00 -9.13 7.43
CA VAL A 38 -14.38 -8.62 7.49
C VAL A 38 -15.36 -9.55 8.22
N ARG A 39 -15.09 -10.86 8.25
CA ARG A 39 -15.91 -11.87 8.94
C ARG A 39 -15.57 -11.95 10.43
N GLY A 40 -14.55 -11.23 10.88
CA GLY A 40 -14.05 -11.27 12.25
C GLY A 40 -13.05 -12.40 12.50
N GLU A 41 -12.64 -13.15 11.47
CA GLU A 41 -11.66 -14.22 11.60
C GLU A 41 -10.28 -13.65 11.87
N GLN A 42 -9.62 -14.17 12.89
CA GLN A 42 -8.28 -13.77 13.31
C GLN A 42 -7.24 -14.74 12.73
N THR A 43 -6.19 -14.22 12.11
CA THR A 43 -5.05 -15.02 11.64
C THR A 43 -3.74 -14.23 11.79
N THR A 44 -2.64 -14.82 11.32
CA THR A 44 -1.33 -14.15 11.22
C THR A 44 -0.88 -14.12 9.77
N ILE A 45 -0.34 -12.98 9.37
CA ILE A 45 0.37 -12.82 8.10
C ILE A 45 1.84 -12.57 8.40
N GLU A 46 2.74 -13.27 7.73
CA GLU A 46 4.17 -12.96 7.73
C GLU A 46 4.58 -12.37 6.38
N ILE A 47 5.08 -11.14 6.39
CA ILE A 47 5.57 -10.46 5.20
C ILE A 47 7.09 -10.54 5.20
N LYS A 48 7.65 -11.23 4.22
CA LYS A 48 9.08 -11.27 3.92
C LYS A 48 9.38 -10.32 2.75
N GLU A 49 10.65 -10.23 2.37
CA GLU A 49 11.11 -9.33 1.31
C GLU A 49 10.35 -9.49 -0.02
N LYS A 50 9.96 -10.70 -0.41
CA LYS A 50 9.29 -10.98 -1.71
C LYS A 50 8.10 -11.94 -1.60
N THR A 51 7.75 -12.33 -0.37
CA THR A 51 6.74 -13.36 -0.09
C THR A 51 5.84 -12.89 1.04
N ILE A 52 4.55 -13.14 0.92
CA ILE A 52 3.56 -13.03 1.99
C ILE A 52 3.13 -14.45 2.34
N ILE A 53 3.12 -14.78 3.62
CA ILE A 53 2.70 -16.09 4.13
C ILE A 53 1.41 -15.90 4.93
N ILE A 54 0.34 -16.59 4.55
CA ILE A 54 -0.95 -16.59 5.25
C ILE A 54 -1.48 -18.02 5.27
N ASN A 55 -1.87 -18.52 6.43
CA ASN A 55 -2.37 -19.91 6.60
C ASN A 55 -1.43 -20.96 5.97
N GLU A 56 -0.11 -20.82 6.18
CA GLU A 56 0.94 -21.70 5.61
C GLU A 56 1.11 -21.64 4.08
N GLU A 57 0.30 -20.85 3.38
CA GLU A 57 0.44 -20.63 1.94
C GLU A 57 1.34 -19.43 1.65
N GLU A 58 2.25 -19.60 0.69
CA GLU A 58 3.20 -18.57 0.27
C GLU A 58 2.80 -17.89 -1.04
N TYR A 59 2.77 -16.56 -1.01
CA TYR A 59 2.41 -15.73 -2.16
C TYR A 59 3.56 -14.78 -2.50
N LYS A 60 4.11 -14.92 -3.71
CA LYS A 60 5.15 -14.01 -4.20
C LYS A 60 4.54 -12.67 -4.62
N TYR A 61 5.24 -11.58 -4.31
CA TYR A 61 4.83 -10.23 -4.70
C TYR A 61 5.99 -9.38 -5.23
N THR A 62 5.66 -8.29 -5.89
CA THR A 62 6.55 -7.14 -6.13
C THR A 62 5.99 -5.92 -5.43
N GLN A 63 6.84 -5.06 -4.88
CA GLN A 63 6.40 -3.75 -4.42
C GLN A 63 6.55 -2.75 -5.56
N ASN A 64 5.44 -2.17 -6.01
CA ASN A 64 5.37 -1.28 -7.15
C ASN A 64 5.06 0.18 -6.76
N ALA A 65 4.67 0.44 -5.50
CA ALA A 65 4.46 1.80 -5.00
C ALA A 65 4.93 1.98 -3.55
N VAL A 66 5.45 3.18 -3.26
CA VAL A 66 5.68 3.69 -1.90
C VAL A 66 5.29 5.15 -1.91
N GLY A 67 4.52 5.59 -0.93
CA GLY A 67 4.17 7.00 -0.85
C GLY A 67 3.78 7.45 0.56
N PHE A 68 3.59 8.76 0.65
CA PHE A 68 3.18 9.44 1.86
C PHE A 68 2.29 10.63 1.50
N LYS A 69 1.10 10.70 2.09
CA LYS A 69 0.12 11.77 1.86
C LYS A 69 -0.61 12.06 3.16
N ASN A 70 -0.72 13.33 3.54
CA ASN A 70 -1.49 13.77 4.72
C ASN A 70 -1.16 13.01 6.03
N GLY A 71 0.12 12.67 6.27
CA GLY A 71 0.51 11.93 7.48
C GLY A 71 0.42 10.40 7.35
N VAL A 72 -0.14 9.89 6.25
CA VAL A 72 -0.37 8.46 6.00
C VAL A 72 0.69 7.94 5.03
N SER A 73 1.39 6.88 5.41
CA SER A 73 2.34 6.18 4.52
C SER A 73 1.71 4.92 3.95
N TYR A 74 1.95 4.62 2.68
CA TYR A 74 1.41 3.43 2.02
C TYR A 74 2.45 2.71 1.15
N TYR A 75 2.17 1.43 0.92
CA TYR A 75 3.00 0.52 0.13
C TYR A 75 2.10 -0.28 -0.81
N GLY A 76 2.27 -0.10 -2.12
CA GLY A 76 1.56 -0.87 -3.14
C GLY A 76 2.30 -2.16 -3.46
N LEU A 77 1.55 -3.26 -3.51
CA LEU A 77 2.03 -4.61 -3.76
C LEU A 77 1.25 -5.23 -4.92
N THR A 78 1.95 -5.92 -5.81
CA THR A 78 1.35 -6.72 -6.88
C THR A 78 1.71 -8.18 -6.69
N ARG A 79 0.71 -9.05 -6.63
CA ARG A 79 0.90 -10.51 -6.61
C ARG A 79 1.46 -11.00 -7.94
N LYS A 80 2.49 -11.84 -7.90
CA LYS A 80 3.15 -12.35 -9.11
C LYS A 80 2.36 -13.42 -9.86
N ASP A 81 1.47 -14.14 -9.18
CA ASP A 81 0.75 -15.28 -9.74
C ASP A 81 -0.50 -14.86 -10.54
N ASN A 82 -1.17 -13.78 -10.12
CA ASN A 82 -2.43 -13.34 -10.74
C ASN A 82 -2.52 -11.83 -10.98
N GLY A 83 -1.46 -11.07 -10.70
CA GLY A 83 -1.43 -9.62 -10.92
C GLY A 83 -2.31 -8.80 -9.98
N LYS A 84 -2.96 -9.42 -8.98
CA LYS A 84 -3.82 -8.68 -8.03
C LYS A 84 -3.00 -7.66 -7.26
N ILE A 85 -3.57 -6.46 -7.12
CA ILE A 85 -2.96 -5.34 -6.43
C ILE A 85 -3.54 -5.22 -5.02
N PHE A 86 -2.66 -4.92 -4.07
CA PHE A 86 -2.99 -4.67 -2.67
C PHE A 86 -2.22 -3.43 -2.21
N SER A 87 -2.70 -2.80 -1.15
CA SER A 87 -1.91 -1.79 -0.44
C SER A 87 -1.86 -2.07 1.05
N ILE A 88 -0.72 -1.77 1.66
CA ILE A 88 -0.57 -1.71 3.12
C ILE A 88 -0.45 -0.24 3.50
N VAL A 89 -1.43 0.23 4.24
CA VAL A 89 -1.56 1.63 4.65
C VAL A 89 -1.30 1.73 6.14
N PHE A 90 -0.42 2.63 6.54
CA PHE A 90 -0.15 2.98 7.93
C PHE A 90 -0.84 4.32 8.23
N PRO A 91 -2.05 4.30 8.80
CA PRO A 91 -2.84 5.50 9.05
C PRO A 91 -2.26 6.38 10.16
N GLU A 92 -1.36 5.82 10.98
CA GLU A 92 -0.80 6.51 12.14
C GLU A 92 0.73 6.61 12.10
N LYS A 93 1.26 7.42 13.02
CA LYS A 93 2.70 7.46 13.31
C LYS A 93 3.18 6.12 13.88
N ASP A 94 2.37 5.46 14.70
CA ASP A 94 2.67 4.12 15.20
C ASP A 94 2.67 3.11 14.03
N LYS A 95 3.82 2.47 13.81
CA LYS A 95 4.00 1.47 12.74
C LYS A 95 3.63 0.06 13.15
N ASN A 96 3.05 -0.09 14.34
CA ASN A 96 2.37 -1.32 14.75
C ASN A 96 0.94 -1.41 14.20
N VAL A 97 0.35 -0.32 13.72
CA VAL A 97 -1.03 -0.25 13.20
C VAL A 97 -1.02 -0.08 11.69
N ALA A 98 -1.72 -0.97 10.98
CA ALA A 98 -1.91 -0.86 9.54
C ALA A 98 -3.28 -1.41 9.09
N ILE A 99 -3.67 -1.08 7.86
CA ILE A 99 -4.79 -1.70 7.15
C ILE A 99 -4.29 -2.23 5.81
N MET A 100 -4.80 -3.38 5.37
CA MET A 100 -4.58 -3.89 4.02
C MET A 100 -5.83 -3.62 3.19
N LEU A 101 -5.65 -3.03 2.01
CA LEU A 101 -6.72 -2.72 1.08
C LEU A 101 -6.56 -3.50 -0.23
N ILE A 102 -7.68 -3.72 -0.89
CA ILE A 102 -7.75 -3.91 -2.34
C ILE A 102 -8.04 -2.52 -2.93
N PRO A 103 -7.08 -1.86 -3.59
CA PRO A 103 -7.28 -0.54 -4.17
C PRO A 103 -8.40 -0.48 -5.20
N ASP A 104 -9.10 0.66 -5.29
CA ASP A 104 -10.13 0.89 -6.31
C ASP A 104 -9.53 1.07 -7.72
N SER A 105 -8.28 1.53 -7.80
CA SER A 105 -7.50 1.65 -9.04
C SER A 105 -6.00 1.39 -8.77
N ASP A 106 -5.22 1.20 -9.83
CA ASP A 106 -3.76 1.09 -9.76
C ASP A 106 -3.03 2.44 -9.58
N GLU A 107 -3.79 3.54 -9.60
CA GLU A 107 -3.34 4.91 -9.40
C GLU A 107 -3.53 5.40 -7.94
N ASP A 108 -4.48 4.85 -7.19
CA ASP A 108 -4.76 5.24 -5.80
C ASP A 108 -4.66 4.05 -4.82
N TYR A 109 -3.54 4.00 -4.09
CA TYR A 109 -3.28 2.96 -3.08
C TYR A 109 -3.82 3.29 -1.68
N LEU A 110 -4.47 4.44 -1.49
CA LEU A 110 -4.98 4.89 -0.19
C LEU A 110 -6.49 4.65 -0.02
N THR A 111 -7.24 4.48 -1.11
CA THR A 111 -8.66 4.14 -1.10
C THR A 111 -8.90 2.75 -1.65
N GLY A 112 -10.04 2.13 -1.34
CA GLY A 112 -10.31 0.77 -1.80
C GLY A 112 -11.42 0.06 -1.03
N SER A 113 -11.29 -1.27 -0.98
CA SER A 113 -12.01 -2.12 -0.04
C SER A 113 -11.03 -2.66 1.01
N MET A 114 -11.34 -2.46 2.29
CA MET A 114 -10.51 -2.97 3.38
C MET A 114 -10.60 -4.49 3.48
N LEU A 115 -9.46 -5.15 3.32
CA LEU A 115 -9.32 -6.62 3.41
C LEU A 115 -8.98 -7.06 4.82
N PHE A 116 -8.03 -6.39 5.47
CA PHE A 116 -7.58 -6.74 6.83
C PHE A 116 -7.32 -5.50 7.68
N ALA A 117 -7.72 -5.58 8.95
CA ALA A 117 -7.09 -4.78 10.00
C ALA A 117 -5.82 -5.49 10.44
N MET A 118 -4.72 -4.76 10.63
CA MET A 118 -3.41 -5.33 10.93
C MET A 118 -2.79 -4.68 12.16
N ASN A 119 -2.26 -5.51 13.07
CA ASN A 119 -1.49 -5.03 14.21
C ASN A 119 -0.30 -5.97 14.52
N ARG A 120 0.88 -5.40 14.80
CA ARG A 120 2.09 -6.19 15.12
C ARG A 120 2.10 -6.79 16.52
N LYS A 121 1.37 -6.18 17.47
CA LYS A 121 1.44 -6.49 18.91
C LYS A 121 0.16 -7.11 19.43
N GLU A 122 -0.98 -6.57 19.01
CA GLU A 122 -2.30 -6.91 19.56
C GLU A 122 -3.17 -7.58 18.51
N LYS A 123 -4.29 -8.16 18.93
CA LYS A 123 -5.33 -8.63 18.00
C LYS A 123 -6.14 -7.42 17.52
N PRO A 124 -6.12 -7.08 16.23
CA PRO A 124 -6.88 -5.95 15.72
C PRO A 124 -8.38 -6.27 15.67
N ASP A 125 -9.19 -5.22 15.57
CA ASP A 125 -10.63 -5.31 15.35
C ASP A 125 -10.98 -4.64 14.02
N TYR A 126 -11.48 -5.43 13.06
CA TYR A 126 -11.80 -4.98 11.72
C TYR A 126 -12.81 -3.83 11.73
N LYS A 127 -13.89 -3.97 12.51
CA LYS A 127 -14.97 -2.97 12.53
C LYS A 127 -14.47 -1.65 13.12
N LYS A 128 -13.73 -1.70 14.23
CA LYS A 128 -13.14 -0.50 14.84
C LYS A 128 -12.16 0.19 13.92
N TYR A 129 -11.33 -0.57 13.20
CA TYR A 129 -10.38 0.01 12.25
C TYR A 129 -11.08 0.60 11.03
N ALA A 130 -12.11 -0.06 10.51
CA ALA A 130 -12.93 0.45 9.41
C ALA A 130 -13.64 1.74 9.82
N GLU A 131 -14.25 1.78 11.00
CA GLU A 131 -14.89 3.00 11.54
C GLU A 131 -13.88 4.14 11.69
N LYS A 132 -12.70 3.87 12.24
CA LYS A 132 -11.71 4.90 12.56
C LYS A 132 -10.95 5.43 11.33
N TYR A 133 -10.58 4.55 10.40
CA TYR A 133 -9.68 4.91 9.30
C TYR A 133 -10.33 4.88 7.91
N PHE A 134 -11.52 4.29 7.79
CA PHE A 134 -12.18 4.08 6.49
C PHE A 134 -13.49 4.87 6.36
N ASN A 135 -14.20 5.12 7.45
CA ASN A 135 -15.52 5.76 7.44
C ASN A 135 -15.51 7.27 7.65
N VAL A 136 -14.37 7.96 7.51
CA VAL A 136 -14.36 9.43 7.47
C VAL A 136 -14.39 9.87 6.00
N LYS A 137 -15.59 9.84 5.42
CA LYS A 137 -15.91 10.61 4.20
C LYS A 137 -16.28 12.04 4.58
#